data_AF-A0A7X8C3N5-F1
#
_entry.id   AF-A0A7X8C3N5-F1
#
_cell.length_a   1.000
_cell.length_b   1.000
_cell.length_c   1.000
_cell.angle_alpha   90.00
_cell.angle_beta   90.00
_cell.angle_gamma   90.00
#
_symmetry.space_group_name_H-M   'P 1'
#
loop_
_entity.id
_entity.type
_entity.pdbx_description
1 polymer ?
#
loop_
_entity_poly.entity_id
_entity_poly.type
_entity_poly.pdbx_seq_one_letter_code
_entity_poly.pdbx_strand_id
1 'polypeptide(L)'
;MEVSKNRNLFIEEVPKQSRPRERLLYFGEKALADHELLAILLRTGTRQENVIELALRLIQEFETLYGLNQASLEELQSVPGIGPIKAIELKASMEIGLRIATSTIPKYGKITSTKDVGEWLLREMRQFHQEHLTALFLNTKNEIIRRKDIFKGTVNSSVAHPRESAKCSLVKS
;
A
#
# COMPACT_ATOMS: atom_id res chain seq x y z
N MET A 1 26.20 35.10 -23.36
CA MET A 1 26.18 34.30 -22.11
C MET A 1 25.46 33.01 -22.42
N GLU A 2 26.23 31.92 -22.51
CA GLU A 2 25.74 30.61 -22.91
C GLU A 2 24.73 30.07 -21.90
N VAL A 3 23.50 29.83 -22.37
CA VAL A 3 22.50 29.06 -21.64
C VAL A 3 22.99 27.62 -21.62
N SER A 4 23.52 27.21 -20.46
CA SER A 4 23.89 25.82 -20.19
C SER A 4 22.64 24.95 -20.25
N LYS A 5 22.42 24.34 -21.42
CA LYS A 5 21.33 23.41 -21.71
C LYS A 5 21.58 22.13 -20.91
N ASN A 6 21.04 22.05 -19.70
CA ASN A 6 21.25 20.91 -18.82
C ASN A 6 20.61 19.65 -19.44
N ARG A 7 21.46 18.70 -19.83
CA ARG A 7 21.12 17.45 -20.52
C ARG A 7 20.81 16.39 -19.45
N ASN A 8 19.56 16.21 -19.10
CA ASN A 8 19.09 14.99 -18.41
C ASN A 8 17.68 14.65 -18.90
N LEU A 9 17.52 14.49 -20.21
CA LEU A 9 16.23 14.13 -20.81
C LEU A 9 15.85 12.68 -20.54
N PHE A 10 16.83 11.84 -20.16
CA PHE A 10 16.62 10.41 -19.99
C PHE A 10 16.85 10.00 -18.54
N ILE A 11 15.83 9.41 -17.90
CA ILE A 11 15.97 8.73 -16.61
C ILE A 11 17.02 7.59 -16.65
N GLU A 12 17.41 7.20 -17.86
CA GLU A 12 18.44 6.20 -18.11
C GLU A 12 19.84 6.65 -17.64
N GLU A 13 20.09 7.96 -17.61
CA GLU A 13 21.34 8.58 -17.14
C GLU A 13 21.43 8.59 -15.60
N VAL A 14 20.31 8.41 -14.90
CA VAL A 14 20.28 8.20 -13.45
C VAL A 14 20.79 6.79 -13.15
N PRO A 15 21.77 6.63 -12.23
CA PRO A 15 22.23 5.32 -11.78
C PRO A 15 21.04 4.43 -11.43
N LYS A 16 21.04 3.17 -11.86
CA LYS A 16 19.88 2.27 -11.70
C LYS A 16 19.40 2.21 -10.26
N GLN A 17 20.32 2.23 -9.29
CA GLN A 17 20.02 2.19 -7.85
C GLN A 17 19.34 3.46 -7.33
N SER A 18 19.43 4.56 -8.07
CA SER A 18 18.83 5.85 -7.75
C SER A 18 17.52 6.10 -8.49
N ARG A 19 17.09 5.20 -9.37
CA ARG A 19 15.82 5.31 -10.08
C ARG A 19 14.65 4.94 -9.14
N PRO A 20 13.50 5.63 -9.22
CA PRO A 20 12.41 5.45 -8.26
C PRO A 20 11.92 4.00 -8.12
N ARG A 21 11.73 3.26 -9.21
CA ARG A 21 11.20 1.87 -9.16
C ARG A 21 12.17 0.92 -8.47
N GLU A 22 13.44 1.05 -8.79
CA GLU A 22 14.52 0.27 -8.21
C GLU A 22 14.69 0.64 -6.74
N ARG A 23 14.64 1.92 -6.38
CA ARG A 23 14.64 2.36 -4.98
C ARG A 23 13.48 1.77 -4.19
N LEU A 24 12.27 1.75 -4.77
CA LEU A 24 11.11 1.14 -4.13
C LEU A 24 11.33 -0.36 -3.89
N LEU A 25 11.95 -1.06 -4.83
CA LEU A 25 12.26 -2.49 -4.70
C LEU A 25 13.31 -2.78 -3.61
N TYR A 26 14.37 -1.97 -3.53
CA TYR A 26 15.51 -2.23 -2.61
C TYR A 26 15.30 -1.65 -1.21
N PHE A 27 14.66 -0.49 -1.11
CA PHE A 27 14.55 0.28 0.15
C PHE A 27 13.11 0.43 0.65
N GLY A 28 12.12 0.01 -0.15
CA GLY A 28 10.70 0.10 0.20
C GLY A 28 10.09 1.48 -0.08
N GLU A 29 8.76 1.55 -0.06
CA GLU A 29 7.98 2.73 -0.39
C GLU A 29 8.25 3.92 0.55
N LYS A 30 8.62 3.66 1.82
CA LYS A 30 8.91 4.69 2.82
C LYS A 30 10.21 5.46 2.57
N ALA A 31 11.09 4.93 1.73
CA ALA A 31 12.37 5.57 1.40
C ALA A 31 12.26 6.58 0.25
N LEU A 32 11.10 6.66 -0.39
CA LEU A 32 10.85 7.52 -1.55
C LEU A 32 10.25 8.84 -1.10
N ALA A 33 10.65 9.92 -1.77
CA ALA A 33 9.96 11.19 -1.70
C ALA A 33 8.69 11.19 -2.55
N ASP A 34 7.78 12.14 -2.29
CA ASP A 34 6.49 12.26 -3.00
C ASP A 34 6.64 12.34 -4.52
N HIS A 35 7.61 13.12 -5.01
CA HIS A 35 7.88 13.24 -6.44
C HIS A 35 8.41 11.93 -7.05
N GLU A 36 9.10 11.08 -6.28
CA GLU A 36 9.55 9.77 -6.75
C GLU A 36 8.35 8.82 -6.89
N LEU A 37 7.42 8.84 -5.93
CA LEU A 37 6.18 8.07 -6.02
C LEU A 37 5.34 8.50 -7.22
N LEU A 38 5.18 9.80 -7.43
CA LEU A 38 4.51 10.35 -8.61
C LEU A 38 5.23 9.95 -9.91
N ALA A 39 6.56 10.01 -9.95
CA ALA A 39 7.32 9.61 -11.13
C ALA A 39 7.09 8.13 -11.51
N ILE A 40 6.93 7.25 -10.52
CA ILE A 40 6.57 5.84 -10.75
C ILE A 40 5.19 5.74 -11.41
N LEU A 41 4.19 6.45 -10.87
CA LEU A 41 2.82 6.47 -11.37
C LEU A 41 2.72 7.04 -12.79
N LEU A 42 3.44 8.13 -13.08
CA LEU A 42 3.46 8.78 -14.40
C LEU A 42 4.17 7.94 -15.46
N ARG A 43 5.06 7.03 -15.03
CA ARG A 43 5.86 6.07 -15.84
C ARG A 43 6.86 6.69 -16.81
N THR A 44 6.50 7.78 -17.48
CA THR A 44 7.25 8.43 -18.56
C THR A 44 7.12 9.94 -18.49
N GLY A 45 8.18 10.63 -18.90
CA GLY A 45 8.23 12.09 -18.96
C GLY A 45 7.54 12.61 -20.22
N THR A 46 8.05 13.73 -20.73
CA THR A 46 7.70 14.26 -22.04
C THR A 46 8.89 14.16 -22.99
N ARG A 47 8.79 14.76 -24.18
CA ARG A 47 9.95 14.94 -25.06
C ARG A 47 10.94 15.98 -24.53
N GLN A 48 10.48 16.88 -23.65
CA GLN A 48 11.21 18.07 -23.21
C GLN A 48 11.79 17.91 -21.80
N GLU A 49 11.23 17.01 -20.99
CA GLU A 49 11.63 16.79 -19.61
C GLU A 49 11.48 15.31 -19.23
N ASN A 50 12.30 14.86 -18.27
CA ASN A 50 12.20 13.51 -17.76
C ASN A 50 11.02 13.36 -16.77
N VAL A 51 10.67 12.12 -16.41
CA VAL A 51 9.51 11.86 -15.54
C VAL A 51 9.68 12.38 -14.10
N ILE A 52 10.92 12.48 -13.62
CA ILE A 52 11.24 13.01 -12.28
C ILE A 52 11.02 14.52 -12.26
N GLU A 53 11.49 15.23 -13.30
CA GLU A 53 11.27 16.66 -13.49
C GLU A 53 9.78 16.99 -13.62
N LEU A 54 9.04 16.21 -14.41
CA LEU A 54 7.59 16.35 -14.54
C LEU A 54 6.88 16.17 -13.18
N ALA A 55 7.29 15.17 -12.39
CA ALA A 55 6.73 14.92 -11.07
C ALA A 55 7.07 16.03 -10.07
N LEU A 56 8.29 16.56 -10.09
CA LEU A 56 8.70 17.70 -9.29
C LEU A 56 7.89 18.95 -9.63
N ARG A 57 7.66 19.22 -10.93
CA ARG A 57 6.84 20.36 -11.35
C ARG A 57 5.40 20.23 -10.86
N LEU A 58 4.82 19.02 -10.88
CA LEU A 58 3.49 18.81 -10.31
C LEU A 58 3.44 19.14 -8.81
N ILE A 59 4.44 18.71 -8.03
CA ILE A 59 4.50 19.06 -6.61
C ILE A 59 4.65 20.58 -6.41
N GLN A 60 5.41 21.26 -7.26
CA GLN A 60 5.59 22.71 -7.20
C GLN A 60 4.31 23.47 -7.56
N GLU A 61 3.61 23.06 -8.63
CA GLU A 61 2.40 23.73 -9.11
C GLU A 61 1.26 23.65 -8.09
N PHE A 62 1.09 22.49 -7.45
CA PHE A 62 -0.01 22.26 -6.52
C PHE A 62 0.39 22.36 -5.03
N GLU A 63 1.66 22.70 -4.77
CA GLU A 63 2.34 22.91 -3.48
C GLU A 63 2.38 21.70 -2.51
N THR A 64 1.31 20.91 -2.48
CA THR A 64 1.11 19.79 -1.56
C THR A 64 0.38 18.64 -2.26
N LEU A 65 0.54 17.42 -1.76
CA LEU A 65 -0.26 16.27 -2.23
C LEU A 65 -1.76 16.47 -2.01
N TYR A 66 -2.14 17.25 -1.00
CA TYR A 66 -3.54 17.63 -0.78
C TYR A 66 -4.06 18.53 -1.91
N GLY A 67 -3.31 19.58 -2.25
CA GLY A 67 -3.65 20.47 -3.37
C GLY A 67 -3.73 19.71 -4.69
N LEU A 68 -2.77 18.81 -4.94
CA LEU A 68 -2.76 17.95 -6.12
C LEU A 68 -3.99 17.04 -6.18
N ASN A 69 -4.45 16.51 -5.04
CA ASN A 69 -5.66 15.69 -4.97
C ASN A 69 -6.96 16.49 -5.21
N GLN A 70 -7.00 17.76 -4.80
CA GLN A 70 -8.16 18.63 -5.01
C GLN A 70 -8.28 19.14 -6.45
N ALA A 71 -7.19 19.15 -7.20
CA ALA A 71 -7.18 19.57 -8.59
C ALA A 71 -8.21 18.80 -9.43
N SER A 72 -8.92 19.56 -10.26
CA SER A 72 -9.80 19.07 -11.33
C SER A 72 -9.00 18.41 -12.45
N LEU A 73 -9.68 17.67 -13.33
CA LEU A 73 -9.03 17.09 -14.50
C LEU A 73 -8.52 18.18 -15.45
N GLU A 74 -9.23 19.30 -15.55
CA GLU A 74 -8.86 20.45 -16.37
C GLU A 74 -7.60 21.12 -15.84
N GLU A 75 -7.51 21.35 -14.52
CA GLU A 75 -6.32 21.92 -13.88
C GLU A 75 -5.11 20.99 -14.04
N LEU A 76 -5.28 19.68 -13.84
CA LEU A 76 -4.19 18.71 -14.07
C LEU A 76 -3.72 18.73 -15.53
N GLN A 77 -4.65 18.82 -16.49
CA GLN A 77 -4.34 18.87 -17.92
C GLN A 77 -3.73 20.20 -18.37
N SER A 78 -3.88 21.26 -17.58
CA SER A 78 -3.19 22.53 -17.85
C SER A 78 -1.67 22.43 -17.68
N VAL A 79 -1.20 21.44 -16.89
CA VAL A 79 0.22 21.18 -16.71
C VAL A 79 0.80 20.54 -17.98
N PRO A 80 1.82 21.15 -18.61
CA PRO A 80 2.45 20.56 -19.79
C PRO A 80 2.90 19.12 -19.51
N GLY A 81 2.68 18.22 -20.47
CA GLY A 81 3.06 16.81 -20.29
C GLY A 81 2.10 15.93 -19.50
N ILE A 82 1.05 16.51 -18.91
CA ILE A 82 -0.06 15.78 -18.29
C ILE A 82 -1.25 15.81 -19.26
N GLY A 83 -1.30 14.80 -20.12
CA GLY A 83 -2.46 14.58 -20.98
C GLY A 83 -3.64 13.97 -20.22
N PRO A 84 -4.79 13.77 -20.90
CA PRO A 84 -6.01 13.23 -20.29
C PRO A 84 -5.77 11.87 -19.61
N ILE A 85 -4.96 11.01 -20.23
CA ILE A 85 -4.64 9.68 -19.68
C ILE A 85 -3.92 9.78 -18.33
N LYS A 86 -2.84 10.57 -18.27
CA LYS A 86 -2.05 10.75 -17.04
C LYS A 86 -2.87 11.43 -15.94
N ALA A 87 -3.72 12.39 -16.29
CA ALA A 87 -4.62 13.05 -15.34
C ALA A 87 -5.62 12.05 -14.72
N ILE A 88 -6.25 11.21 -15.54
CA ILE A 88 -7.16 10.16 -15.07
C ILE A 88 -6.43 9.15 -14.18
N GLU A 89 -5.24 8.68 -14.58
CA GLU A 89 -4.44 7.75 -13.79
C GLU A 89 -4.07 8.33 -12.40
N LEU A 90 -3.70 9.62 -12.34
CA LEU A 90 -3.43 10.30 -11.08
C LEU A 90 -4.67 10.38 -10.18
N LYS A 91 -5.81 10.85 -10.71
CA LYS A 91 -7.06 10.93 -9.94
C LYS A 91 -7.50 9.56 -9.43
N ALA A 92 -7.40 8.52 -10.27
CA ALA A 92 -7.71 7.16 -9.86
C ALA A 92 -6.79 6.67 -8.73
N SER A 93 -5.48 6.93 -8.84
CA SER A 93 -4.50 6.53 -7.83
C SER A 93 -4.77 7.20 -6.47
N MET A 94 -5.10 8.49 -6.47
CA MET A 94 -5.41 9.24 -5.25
C MET A 94 -6.73 8.80 -4.61
N GLU A 95 -7.76 8.57 -5.42
CA GLU A 95 -9.05 8.03 -4.95
C GLU A 95 -8.89 6.64 -4.32
N ILE A 96 -8.05 5.78 -4.90
CA ILE A 96 -7.68 4.50 -4.28
C ILE A 96 -7.03 4.73 -2.92
N GLY A 97 -6.09 5.66 -2.81
CA GLY A 97 -5.47 6.05 -1.54
C GLY A 97 -6.49 6.50 -0.50
N LEU A 98 -7.46 7.33 -0.90
CA LEU A 98 -8.55 7.79 -0.04
C LEU A 98 -9.45 6.64 0.41
N ARG A 99 -9.83 5.73 -0.50
CA ARG A 99 -10.62 4.54 -0.17
C ARG A 99 -9.88 3.60 0.74
N ILE A 100 -8.57 3.44 0.59
CA ILE A 100 -7.75 2.66 1.51
C ILE A 100 -7.74 3.33 2.89
N ALA A 101 -7.51 4.64 2.97
CA ALA A 101 -7.46 5.38 4.23
C ALA A 101 -8.80 5.36 4.99
N THR A 102 -9.91 5.34 4.26
CA THR A 102 -11.28 5.28 4.79
C THR A 102 -11.85 3.87 4.83
N SER A 103 -11.11 2.87 4.34
CA SER A 103 -11.59 1.49 4.32
C SER A 103 -11.76 0.98 5.74
N THR A 104 -12.90 0.36 5.98
CA THR A 104 -13.10 -0.36 7.22
C THR A 104 -12.21 -1.59 7.20
N ILE A 105 -11.31 -1.67 8.18
CA ILE A 105 -10.68 -2.95 8.51
C ILE A 105 -11.83 -3.91 8.82
N PRO A 106 -11.95 -5.06 8.15
CA PRO A 106 -13.03 -5.99 8.43
C PRO A 106 -12.94 -6.42 9.90
N LYS A 107 -13.83 -5.87 10.72
CA LYS A 107 -13.97 -6.25 12.13
C LYS A 107 -14.79 -7.52 12.14
N TYR A 108 -14.24 -8.61 12.66
CA TYR A 108 -15.01 -9.85 12.85
C TYR A 108 -16.02 -9.76 14.01
N GLY A 109 -16.28 -8.54 14.51
CA GLY A 109 -17.10 -8.26 15.68
C GLY A 109 -16.27 -7.88 16.91
N LYS A 110 -16.98 -7.46 17.96
CA LYS A 110 -16.43 -7.19 19.28
C LYS A 110 -16.74 -8.37 20.20
N ILE A 111 -15.73 -8.90 20.87
CA ILE A 111 -15.91 -9.92 21.90
C ILE A 111 -16.23 -9.22 23.22
N THR A 112 -17.47 -9.34 23.67
CA THR A 112 -17.92 -8.80 24.96
C THR A 112 -17.84 -9.81 26.09
N SER A 113 -17.79 -11.11 25.78
CA SER A 113 -17.64 -12.20 26.74
C SER A 113 -17.03 -13.46 26.12
N THR A 114 -16.55 -14.37 26.98
CA THR A 114 -16.09 -15.71 26.57
C THR A 114 -17.21 -16.54 25.93
N LYS A 115 -18.47 -16.29 26.32
CA LYS A 115 -19.63 -16.93 25.71
C LYS A 115 -19.83 -16.47 24.26
N ASP A 116 -19.72 -15.16 24.00
CA ASP A 116 -19.92 -14.58 22.67
C ASP A 116 -18.90 -15.11 21.66
N VAL A 117 -17.62 -15.21 22.07
CA VAL A 117 -16.58 -15.78 21.21
C VAL A 117 -16.79 -17.28 20.99
N GLY A 118 -17.26 -18.01 22.00
CA GLY A 118 -17.61 -19.42 21.88
C GLY A 118 -18.74 -19.65 20.88
N GLU A 119 -19.84 -18.89 20.98
CA GLU A 119 -20.96 -18.98 20.04
C GLU A 119 -20.56 -18.58 18.61
N TRP A 120 -19.72 -17.56 18.47
CA TRP A 120 -19.19 -17.14 17.18
C TRP A 120 -18.33 -18.23 16.54
N LEU A 121 -17.35 -18.77 17.28
CA LEU A 121 -16.51 -19.87 16.83
C LEU A 121 -17.34 -21.12 16.49
N LEU A 122 -18.37 -21.43 17.28
CA LEU A 122 -19.27 -22.56 17.02
C LEU A 122 -20.08 -22.39 15.73
N ARG A 123 -20.51 -21.17 15.37
CA ARG A 123 -21.20 -20.92 14.10
C ARG A 123 -20.24 -21.03 12.92
N GLU A 124 -19.07 -20.41 13.04
CA GLU A 124 -18.06 -20.36 11.99
C GLU A 124 -17.42 -21.73 11.70
N MET A 125 -17.15 -22.49 12.75
CA MET A 125 -16.46 -23.78 12.66
C MET A 125 -17.43 -24.96 12.60
N ARG A 126 -18.76 -24.70 12.54
CA ARG A 126 -19.80 -25.74 12.50
C ARG A 126 -19.58 -26.76 11.40
N GLN A 127 -19.03 -26.32 10.27
CA GLN A 127 -18.80 -27.15 9.08
C GLN A 127 -17.37 -27.73 9.03
N PHE A 128 -16.56 -27.53 10.08
CA PHE A 128 -15.20 -28.05 10.10
C PHE A 128 -15.24 -29.51 10.54
N HIS A 129 -14.71 -30.39 9.69
CA HIS A 129 -14.70 -31.84 9.91
C HIS A 129 -13.41 -32.33 10.61
N GLN A 130 -12.55 -31.39 11.00
CA GLN A 130 -11.23 -31.62 11.59
C GLN A 130 -11.04 -30.64 12.76
N GLU A 131 -10.13 -30.96 13.68
CA GLU A 131 -9.76 -30.05 14.76
C GLU A 131 -8.99 -28.84 14.19
N HIS A 132 -9.33 -27.64 14.63
CA HIS A 132 -8.62 -26.42 14.26
C HIS A 132 -8.23 -25.67 15.53
N LEU A 133 -6.96 -25.28 15.64
CA LEU A 133 -6.51 -24.31 16.63
C LEU A 133 -6.52 -22.94 15.97
N THR A 134 -7.38 -22.04 16.44
CA THR A 134 -7.56 -20.70 15.86
C THR A 134 -7.16 -19.63 16.86
N ALA A 135 -6.27 -18.72 16.46
CA ALA A 135 -5.98 -17.50 17.21
C ALA A 135 -6.82 -16.33 16.70
N LEU A 136 -7.47 -15.65 17.64
CA LEU A 136 -8.14 -14.37 17.43
C LEU A 136 -7.26 -13.28 18.03
N PHE A 137 -6.89 -12.31 17.21
CA PHE A 137 -6.14 -11.13 17.64
C PHE A 137 -7.14 -10.01 17.87
N LEU A 138 -7.05 -9.39 19.04
CA LEU A 138 -7.96 -8.36 19.52
C LEU A 138 -7.22 -7.03 19.67
N ASN A 139 -7.89 -5.92 19.43
CA ASN A 139 -7.41 -4.61 19.87
C ASN A 139 -7.79 -4.33 21.34
N THR A 140 -7.36 -3.18 21.87
CA THR A 140 -7.64 -2.75 23.25
C THR A 140 -9.12 -2.51 23.56
N LYS A 141 -10.00 -2.50 22.54
CA LYS A 141 -11.46 -2.42 22.66
C LYS A 141 -12.15 -3.79 22.52
N ASN A 142 -11.39 -4.89 22.55
CA ASN A 142 -11.84 -6.26 22.32
C ASN A 142 -12.47 -6.50 20.93
N GLU A 143 -12.08 -5.71 19.93
CA GLU A 143 -12.51 -5.94 18.55
C GLU A 143 -11.55 -6.91 17.85
N ILE A 144 -12.09 -7.93 17.20
CA ILE A 144 -11.27 -8.91 16.47
C ILE A 144 -10.69 -8.23 15.23
N ILE A 145 -9.38 -8.01 15.24
CA ILE A 145 -8.62 -7.38 14.15
C ILE A 145 -8.06 -8.40 13.16
N ARG A 146 -7.88 -9.66 13.60
CA ARG A 146 -7.38 -10.73 12.76
C ARG A 146 -7.79 -12.09 13.33
N ARG A 147 -8.07 -13.04 12.44
CA ARG A 147 -8.18 -14.46 12.75
C ARG A 147 -7.08 -15.21 12.02
N LYS A 148 -6.46 -16.19 12.67
CA LYS A 148 -5.51 -17.11 12.03
C LYS A 148 -5.71 -18.51 12.56
N ASP A 149 -5.97 -19.45 11.66
CA ASP A 149 -5.91 -20.87 11.98
C ASP A 149 -4.42 -21.24 12.09
N ILE A 150 -3.99 -21.55 13.31
CA ILE A 150 -2.60 -21.92 13.66
C ILE A 150 -2.34 -23.37 13.28
N PHE A 151 -3.33 -24.24 13.51
CA PHE A 151 -3.22 -25.66 13.24
C PHE A 151 -4.54 -26.18 12.69
N LYS A 152 -4.44 -27.12 11.75
CA LYS A 152 -5.54 -27.92 11.26
C LYS A 152 -5.13 -29.38 11.42
N GLY A 153 -5.87 -30.11 12.24
CA GLY A 153 -5.66 -31.53 12.48
C GLY A 153 -5.75 -32.28 11.16
N THR A 154 -4.70 -33.03 10.83
CA THR A 154 -4.80 -34.09 9.83
C THR A 154 -5.41 -35.32 10.50
N VAL A 155 -6.01 -36.20 9.69
CA VAL A 155 -6.83 -37.35 10.16
C VAL A 155 -6.06 -38.30 11.09
N ASN A 156 -4.72 -38.20 11.21
CA ASN A 156 -3.91 -39.04 12.09
C ASN A 156 -2.82 -38.23 12.83
N SER A 157 -3.05 -37.97 14.12
CA SER A 157 -2.09 -37.52 15.16
C SER A 157 -1.46 -36.11 15.06
N SER A 158 -1.46 -35.41 16.19
CA SER A 158 -0.88 -34.07 16.38
C SER A 158 0.58 -34.18 16.83
N VAL A 159 1.52 -33.73 15.99
CA VAL A 159 2.88 -33.36 16.42
C VAL A 159 3.01 -31.85 16.28
N ALA A 160 2.53 -31.11 17.29
CA ALA A 160 2.81 -29.68 17.39
C ALA A 160 4.23 -29.51 17.95
N HIS A 161 5.22 -29.29 17.08
CA HIS A 161 6.60 -29.05 17.51
C HIS A 161 6.74 -27.61 18.04
N PRO A 162 7.32 -27.38 19.24
CA PRO A 162 7.46 -26.04 19.85
C PRO A 162 8.24 -25.00 19.03
N ARG A 163 8.85 -25.38 17.91
CA ARG A 163 9.54 -24.48 16.98
C ARG A 163 8.58 -23.75 16.02
N GLU A 164 7.35 -24.22 15.85
CA GLU A 164 6.37 -23.58 14.96
C GLU A 164 5.62 -22.41 15.62
N SER A 165 5.47 -22.42 16.94
CA SER A 165 4.81 -21.33 17.70
C SER A 165 5.61 -20.02 17.71
N ALA A 166 6.96 -20.09 17.67
CA ALA A 166 7.82 -18.91 17.72
C ALA A 166 7.86 -18.10 16.41
N LYS A 167 7.54 -18.70 15.25
CA LYS A 167 7.55 -17.97 13.96
C LYS A 167 6.37 -17.00 13.80
N CYS A 168 5.33 -17.10 14.62
CA CYS A 168 4.16 -16.21 14.55
C CYS A 168 4.39 -14.82 15.20
N SER A 169 5.48 -14.59 15.93
CA SER A 169 5.68 -13.36 16.70
C SER A 169 6.48 -12.25 15.99
N LEU A 170 6.97 -12.47 14.77
CA LEU A 170 7.83 -11.48 14.08
C LEU A 170 7.28 -11.12 12.71
N VAL A 171 6.21 -10.32 12.68
CA VAL A 171 5.92 -9.43 11.54
C VAL A 171 5.42 -8.09 12.08
N LYS A 172 6.31 -7.09 11.97
CA LYS A 172 6.10 -5.63 11.95
C LYS A 172 5.76 -4.95 13.28
N SER A 173 6.80 -4.42 13.92
CA SER A 173 6.79 -3.05 14.49
C SER A 173 7.15 -2.05 13.39
#